data_AF-A0A6N4V003-F1
#
_entry.id   AF-A0A6N4V003-F1
#
_cell.length_a   1.000
_cell.length_b   1.000
_cell.length_c   1.000
_cell.angle_alpha   90.00
_cell.angle_beta   90.00
_cell.angle_gamma   90.00
#
_symmetry.space_group_name_H-M   'P 1'
#
loop_
_entity.id
_entity.type
_entity.pdbx_description
1 polymer ?
#
loop_
_entity_poly.entity_id
_entity_poly.type
_entity_poly.pdbx_seq_one_letter_code
_entity_poly.pdbx_strand_id
1 'polypeptide(L)'
;MAYLYQLSQSLNGKSPEEIKAIEAALPEDQRKALAQSLLIVSNAHALSGAPNTEGVTDTTRDNFVPAAGSISNLPDGVVKELTRDDRFTPTTATPSWGQKAFDSTIGAVLGGDPNAHDVQTVHMNGVAGLQDVKDIFTPAGSGYANGSEATKAMLATASQYANADIDHPYASSDAHGSLKGALADVVQYAGSNDHVSMRDLTSDDQFLRGLLQEHWVENSNKIGDAFRWIDDDPSNKVNGTTANEVAHYIADHKPQLENLPGGGGTFGDKNPGVASGVAEALSPYVGQLAGLSGPENGIEHFKNSGESSAVGMSDMYSVLDQNHESAGIINAATNNAYHNILADTAKNGYNSYDLEVGGRLLDSMSLGAQDSDLFNRETAQWEQAVKEGDEKDNLGKWKDLISLLPEGDKGWALAQAGLGLDAGPGQNPATIAGGDIMRSLIENASPAENTAQYRSSILEGLMQKHPAIADDPSLTPLLTDGKLDPDKFLNNSNASRIIANWFDNNANANGVNESDWKTAISNGQDNDNWG
;
A
#
# COMPACT_ATOMS: atom_id res chain seq x y z
N MET A 1 -34.58 2.56 -12.43
CA MET A 1 -34.65 3.10 -11.05
C MET A 1 -35.97 2.75 -10.35
N ALA A 2 -37.15 3.12 -10.86
CA ALA A 2 -38.44 2.87 -10.19
C ALA A 2 -38.64 1.42 -9.68
N TYR A 3 -38.43 0.43 -10.56
CA TYR A 3 -38.53 -0.98 -10.19
C TYR A 3 -37.51 -1.42 -9.13
N LEU A 4 -36.29 -0.91 -9.21
CA LEU A 4 -35.22 -1.24 -8.25
C LEU A 4 -35.55 -0.64 -6.88
N TYR A 5 -36.07 0.59 -6.85
CA TYR A 5 -36.54 1.25 -5.65
C TYR A 5 -37.69 0.45 -5.02
N GLN A 6 -38.74 0.13 -5.78
CA GLN A 6 -39.87 -0.68 -5.27
C GLN A 6 -39.42 -2.06 -4.76
N LEU A 7 -38.48 -2.71 -5.45
CA LEU A 7 -37.88 -3.96 -4.97
C LEU A 7 -37.20 -3.77 -3.61
N SER A 8 -36.38 -2.73 -3.48
CA SER A 8 -35.73 -2.40 -2.21
C SER A 8 -36.75 -2.13 -1.09
N GLN A 9 -37.76 -1.32 -1.36
CA GLN A 9 -38.81 -0.98 -0.39
C GLN A 9 -39.70 -2.18 0.00
N SER A 10 -39.79 -3.22 -0.85
CA SER A 10 -40.50 -4.47 -0.53
C SER A 10 -39.86 -5.25 0.62
N LEU A 11 -38.60 -4.94 0.95
CA LEU A 11 -37.84 -5.53 2.03
C LEU A 11 -37.91 -4.70 3.33
N ASN A 12 -38.65 -3.58 3.36
CA ASN A 12 -38.83 -2.80 4.58
C ASN A 12 -39.47 -3.63 5.69
N GLY A 13 -39.08 -3.33 6.94
CA GLY A 13 -39.47 -4.06 8.14
C GLY A 13 -38.67 -5.34 8.37
N LYS A 14 -37.62 -5.59 7.59
CA LYS A 14 -36.73 -6.76 7.73
C LYS A 14 -35.36 -6.34 8.23
N SER A 15 -34.75 -7.14 9.10
CA SER A 15 -33.35 -6.98 9.48
C SER A 15 -32.41 -7.40 8.33
N PRO A 16 -31.13 -6.98 8.35
CA PRO A 16 -30.14 -7.50 7.41
C PRO A 16 -30.03 -9.03 7.43
N GLU A 17 -30.05 -9.67 8.61
CA GLU A 17 -30.05 -11.12 8.73
C GLU A 17 -31.25 -11.77 8.00
N GLU A 18 -32.44 -11.20 8.14
CA GLU A 18 -33.65 -11.69 7.46
C GLU A 18 -33.59 -11.48 5.95
N ILE A 19 -33.04 -10.34 5.48
CA ILE A 19 -32.85 -10.06 4.06
C ILE A 19 -31.85 -11.05 3.46
N LYS A 20 -30.72 -11.27 4.13
CA LYS A 20 -29.71 -12.27 3.77
C LYS A 20 -30.31 -13.68 3.70
N ALA A 21 -31.17 -14.05 4.65
CA ALA A 21 -31.85 -15.34 4.62
C ALA A 21 -32.83 -15.48 3.44
N ILE A 22 -33.56 -14.40 3.09
CA ILE A 22 -34.42 -14.36 1.91
C ILE A 22 -33.58 -14.50 0.65
N GLU A 23 -32.49 -13.74 0.54
CA GLU A 23 -31.58 -13.81 -0.60
C GLU A 23 -31.02 -15.22 -0.75
N ALA A 24 -30.54 -15.85 0.33
CA ALA A 24 -30.00 -17.21 0.28
C ALA A 24 -30.99 -18.25 -0.25
N ALA A 25 -32.30 -18.03 -0.10
CA ALA A 25 -33.36 -18.89 -0.63
C ALA A 25 -33.64 -18.69 -2.13
N LEU A 26 -33.10 -17.64 -2.75
CA LEU A 26 -33.25 -17.37 -4.19
C LEU A 26 -32.24 -18.20 -5.02
N PRO A 27 -32.58 -18.54 -6.28
CA PRO A 27 -31.62 -19.00 -7.27
C PRO A 27 -30.45 -18.02 -7.44
N GLU A 28 -29.27 -18.53 -7.82
CA GLU A 28 -28.02 -17.76 -7.89
C GLU A 28 -28.14 -16.46 -8.71
N ASP A 29 -28.71 -16.53 -9.91
CA ASP A 29 -28.92 -15.36 -10.77
C ASP A 29 -29.82 -14.29 -10.11
N GLN A 30 -30.80 -14.73 -9.31
CA GLN A 30 -31.73 -13.84 -8.62
C GLN A 30 -31.09 -13.20 -7.39
N ARG A 31 -30.19 -13.90 -6.69
CA ARG A 31 -29.36 -13.30 -5.62
C ARG A 31 -28.50 -12.17 -6.17
N LYS A 32 -27.75 -12.48 -7.22
CA LYS A 32 -26.92 -11.50 -7.92
C LYS A 32 -27.74 -10.30 -8.37
N ALA A 33 -28.89 -10.52 -9.00
CA ALA A 33 -29.76 -9.43 -9.43
C ALA A 33 -30.30 -8.58 -8.25
N LEU A 34 -30.65 -9.21 -7.12
CA LEU A 34 -31.09 -8.49 -5.92
C LEU A 34 -29.95 -7.62 -5.35
N ALA A 35 -28.77 -8.21 -5.11
CA ALA A 35 -27.60 -7.50 -4.61
C ALA A 35 -27.20 -6.31 -5.51
N GLN A 36 -27.15 -6.53 -6.84
CA GLN A 36 -26.90 -5.48 -7.82
C GLN A 36 -27.97 -4.38 -7.76
N SER A 37 -29.24 -4.76 -7.64
CA SER A 37 -30.35 -3.81 -7.54
C SER A 37 -30.19 -2.91 -6.32
N LEU A 38 -29.81 -3.48 -5.18
CA LEU A 38 -29.60 -2.74 -3.94
C LEU A 38 -28.42 -1.78 -4.04
N LEU A 39 -27.29 -2.21 -4.61
CA LEU A 39 -26.13 -1.34 -4.83
C LEU A 39 -26.41 -0.21 -5.83
N ILE A 40 -27.18 -0.47 -6.88
CA ILE A 40 -27.57 0.56 -7.85
C ILE A 40 -28.48 1.61 -7.19
N VAL A 41 -29.45 1.20 -6.36
CA VAL A 41 -30.34 2.18 -5.71
C VAL A 41 -29.64 2.98 -4.61
N SER A 42 -28.49 2.53 -4.11
CA SER A 42 -27.67 3.29 -3.17
C SER A 42 -26.57 4.14 -3.82
N ASN A 43 -26.43 4.09 -5.15
CA ASN A 43 -25.39 4.83 -5.86
C ASN A 43 -25.89 6.22 -6.31
N ALA A 44 -25.32 7.29 -5.75
CA ALA A 44 -25.69 8.67 -6.07
C ALA A 44 -25.46 9.05 -7.55
N HIS A 45 -24.57 8.33 -8.24
CA HIS A 45 -24.33 8.52 -9.67
C HIS A 45 -25.27 7.71 -10.57
N ALA A 46 -26.06 6.79 -10.00
CA ALA A 46 -27.13 6.12 -10.73
C ALA A 46 -28.34 7.06 -10.84
N LEU A 47 -28.39 7.86 -11.90
CA LEU A 47 -29.46 8.82 -12.14
C LEU A 47 -30.67 8.15 -12.80
N SER A 48 -31.88 8.49 -12.37
CA SER A 48 -33.11 7.99 -13.01
C SER A 48 -33.54 8.80 -14.22
N GLY A 49 -33.01 10.01 -14.38
CA GLY A 49 -33.48 11.00 -15.36
C GLY A 49 -34.82 11.65 -15.00
N ALA A 50 -35.45 11.27 -13.88
CA ALA A 50 -36.66 11.91 -13.38
C ALA A 50 -36.33 13.12 -12.49
N PRO A 51 -36.87 14.32 -12.76
CA PRO A 51 -36.71 15.47 -11.88
C PRO A 51 -37.62 15.28 -10.68
N ASN A 52 -37.09 14.76 -9.58
CA ASN A 52 -37.89 14.53 -8.38
C ASN A 52 -37.19 15.15 -7.16
N THR A 53 -37.49 16.42 -6.90
CA THR A 53 -36.90 17.24 -5.83
C THR A 53 -37.71 17.21 -4.53
N GLU A 54 -38.91 16.62 -4.53
CA GLU A 54 -39.87 16.71 -3.42
C GLU A 54 -39.80 15.53 -2.41
N GLY A 55 -39.02 14.49 -2.70
CA GLY A 55 -38.86 13.32 -1.83
C GLY A 55 -40.08 12.37 -1.80
N VAL A 56 -39.94 11.25 -1.08
CA VAL A 56 -41.02 10.24 -0.95
C VAL A 56 -42.02 10.73 0.09
N THR A 57 -43.31 10.73 -0.24
CA THR A 57 -44.41 10.86 0.73
C THR A 57 -45.27 9.60 0.68
N ASP A 58 -46.08 9.36 1.72
CA ASP A 58 -47.03 8.24 1.72
C ASP A 58 -48.00 8.27 0.54
N THR A 59 -48.27 9.45 -0.03
CA THR A 59 -49.17 9.63 -1.18
C THR A 59 -48.47 9.41 -2.51
N THR A 60 -47.15 9.59 -2.58
CA THR A 60 -46.38 9.49 -3.83
C THR A 60 -45.61 8.18 -3.96
N ARG A 61 -45.52 7.37 -2.89
CA ARG A 61 -44.72 6.14 -2.80
C ARG A 61 -44.93 5.17 -3.98
N ASP A 62 -46.17 4.96 -4.41
CA ASP A 62 -46.50 4.01 -5.48
C ASP A 62 -46.00 4.44 -6.87
N ASN A 63 -45.87 5.75 -7.10
CA ASN A 63 -45.40 6.34 -8.35
C ASN A 63 -44.05 7.06 -8.20
N PHE A 64 -43.36 6.85 -7.07
CA PHE A 64 -42.13 7.55 -6.77
C PHE A 64 -40.96 6.93 -7.55
N VAL A 65 -40.21 7.78 -8.23
CA VAL A 65 -38.92 7.44 -8.81
C VAL A 65 -37.87 8.36 -8.19
N PRO A 66 -36.89 7.83 -7.44
CA PRO A 66 -35.79 8.63 -6.93
C PRO A 66 -35.06 9.32 -8.09
N ALA A 67 -34.66 10.59 -7.92
CA ALA A 67 -33.88 11.31 -8.93
C ALA A 67 -32.48 10.68 -9.13
N ALA A 68 -31.89 10.22 -8.03
CA ALA A 68 -30.62 9.51 -7.95
C ALA A 68 -30.73 8.35 -6.94
N GLY A 69 -29.77 7.43 -6.97
CA GLY A 69 -29.57 6.51 -5.86
C GLY A 69 -29.15 7.25 -4.58
N SER A 70 -29.34 6.61 -3.44
CA SER A 70 -28.89 7.08 -2.13
C SER A 70 -29.05 5.95 -1.12
N ILE A 71 -28.27 5.95 -0.06
CA ILE A 71 -28.44 5.06 1.08
C ILE A 71 -29.89 5.05 1.58
N SER A 72 -30.60 6.18 1.55
CA SER A 72 -32.01 6.26 1.99
C SER A 72 -32.99 5.45 1.14
N ASN A 73 -32.56 5.00 -0.05
CA ASN A 73 -33.38 4.18 -0.94
C ASN A 73 -33.30 2.67 -0.62
N LEU A 74 -32.38 2.27 0.26
CA LEU A 74 -32.21 0.90 0.73
C LEU A 74 -33.36 0.47 1.66
N PRO A 75 -33.46 -0.84 1.99
CA PRO A 75 -34.40 -1.30 2.99
C PRO A 75 -34.10 -0.67 4.35
N ASP A 76 -35.13 -0.30 5.11
CA ASP A 76 -35.00 0.40 6.40
C ASP A 76 -34.05 -0.27 7.40
N GLY A 77 -34.04 -1.59 7.48
CA GLY A 77 -33.09 -2.35 8.31
C GLY A 77 -31.63 -2.16 7.89
N VAL A 78 -31.34 -2.11 6.59
CA VAL A 78 -29.99 -1.86 6.05
C VAL A 78 -29.59 -0.41 6.31
N VAL A 79 -30.49 0.55 6.07
CA VAL A 79 -30.25 1.97 6.37
C VAL A 79 -29.92 2.14 7.84
N LYS A 80 -30.71 1.52 8.73
CA LYS A 80 -30.51 1.61 10.17
C LYS A 80 -29.12 1.11 10.58
N GLU A 81 -28.66 -0.04 10.10
CA GLU A 81 -27.33 -0.54 10.48
C GLU A 81 -26.18 0.33 9.94
N LEU A 82 -26.32 0.83 8.71
CA LEU A 82 -25.29 1.68 8.10
C LEU A 82 -25.23 3.10 8.70
N THR A 83 -26.31 3.57 9.34
CA THR A 83 -26.43 4.95 9.86
C THR A 83 -26.63 5.04 11.36
N ARG A 84 -26.55 3.92 12.10
CA ARG A 84 -26.78 3.90 13.54
C ARG A 84 -25.81 4.81 14.31
N ASP A 85 -26.34 5.45 15.34
CA ASP A 85 -25.64 6.37 16.23
C ASP A 85 -25.21 5.70 17.55
N ASP A 86 -25.85 4.59 17.91
CA ASP A 86 -25.59 3.79 19.11
C ASP A 86 -24.47 2.75 18.94
N ARG A 87 -23.48 3.01 18.06
CA ARG A 87 -22.39 2.06 17.76
C ARG A 87 -21.60 1.66 19.01
N PHE A 88 -21.49 2.55 19.98
CA PHE A 88 -20.66 2.38 21.17
C PHE A 88 -21.49 2.59 22.43
N THR A 89 -21.64 1.53 23.23
CA THR A 89 -22.25 1.62 24.56
C THR A 89 -21.17 1.46 25.62
N PRO A 90 -20.97 2.44 26.51
CA PRO A 90 -20.10 2.27 27.66
C PRO A 90 -20.56 1.09 28.50
N THR A 91 -19.62 0.22 28.86
CA THR A 91 -19.85 -0.92 29.74
C THR A 91 -18.91 -0.85 30.92
N THR A 92 -19.45 -1.05 32.11
CA THR A 92 -18.66 -1.34 33.31
C THR A 92 -18.44 -2.83 33.35
N ALA A 93 -17.31 -3.29 32.82
CA ALA A 93 -16.86 -4.66 33.06
C ALA A 93 -16.14 -4.70 34.41
N THR A 94 -16.70 -5.41 35.38
CA THR A 94 -15.91 -5.89 36.52
C THR A 94 -15.08 -7.07 36.00
N PRO A 95 -13.73 -6.98 35.95
CA PRO A 95 -12.93 -8.09 35.44
C PRO A 95 -13.25 -9.37 36.22
N SER A 96 -13.56 -10.48 35.53
CA SER A 96 -13.88 -11.76 36.16
C SER A 96 -12.67 -12.42 36.85
N TRP A 97 -11.47 -11.92 36.58
CA TRP A 97 -10.25 -12.22 37.34
C TRP A 97 -10.37 -11.53 38.69
N GLY A 98 -10.70 -12.31 39.72
CA GLY A 98 -11.00 -11.81 41.07
C GLY A 98 -10.07 -10.68 41.53
N GLN A 99 -10.67 -9.75 42.28
CA GLN A 99 -10.19 -8.48 42.86
C GLN A 99 -8.74 -8.39 43.38
N LYS A 100 -7.98 -9.50 43.42
CA LYS A 100 -6.58 -9.59 43.84
C LYS A 100 -5.55 -9.61 42.70
N ALA A 101 -5.95 -9.72 41.43
CA ALA A 101 -5.00 -9.69 40.31
C ALA A 101 -4.68 -8.27 39.79
N PHE A 102 -5.47 -7.27 40.20
CA PHE A 102 -5.22 -5.84 39.94
C PHE A 102 -4.34 -5.21 41.03
N ASP A 103 -3.55 -6.02 41.75
CA ASP A 103 -2.68 -5.53 42.80
C ASP A 103 -1.35 -5.02 42.22
N SER A 104 -1.21 -3.70 42.18
CA SER A 104 0.03 -2.91 42.08
C SER A 104 0.87 -2.92 40.80
N THR A 105 0.84 -3.95 39.93
CA THR A 105 1.70 -3.98 38.73
C THR A 105 1.03 -3.45 37.46
N ILE A 106 -0.27 -3.67 37.25
CA ILE A 106 -0.96 -3.22 36.02
C ILE A 106 -1.40 -1.76 36.11
N GLY A 107 -1.88 -1.31 37.27
CA GLY A 107 -2.22 0.11 37.50
C GLY A 107 -1.01 1.05 37.31
N ALA A 108 0.19 0.57 37.62
CA ALA A 108 1.44 1.29 37.41
C ALA A 108 1.88 1.34 35.93
N VAL A 109 1.53 0.34 35.12
CA VAL A 109 1.87 0.27 33.68
C VAL A 109 0.92 1.13 32.83
N LEU A 110 -0.34 1.29 33.26
CA LEU A 110 -1.35 2.07 32.54
C LEU A 110 -1.52 3.51 33.06
N GLY A 111 -0.63 3.98 33.95
CA GLY A 111 -0.66 5.36 34.46
C GLY A 111 -1.93 5.73 35.25
N GLY A 112 -2.71 4.74 35.69
CA GLY A 112 -4.01 4.93 36.33
C GLY A 112 -3.95 4.89 37.86
N ASP A 113 -4.86 5.62 38.49
CA ASP A 113 -5.09 5.58 39.94
C ASP A 113 -5.22 4.12 40.42
N PRO A 114 -4.41 3.66 41.38
CA PRO A 114 -4.50 2.30 41.92
C PRO A 114 -5.84 2.01 42.63
N ASN A 115 -6.72 3.01 42.80
CA ASN A 115 -8.09 2.86 43.28
C ASN A 115 -9.16 2.88 42.17
N ALA A 116 -8.78 3.00 40.88
CA ALA A 116 -9.71 2.91 39.76
C ALA A 116 -10.14 1.44 39.56
N HIS A 117 -11.23 1.06 40.22
CA HIS A 117 -11.79 -0.30 40.16
C HIS A 117 -12.61 -0.59 38.88
N ASP A 118 -12.84 0.41 38.04
CA ASP A 118 -13.62 0.30 36.81
C ASP A 118 -12.75 0.60 35.59
N VAL A 119 -12.37 -0.45 34.85
CA VAL A 119 -11.91 -0.27 33.47
C VAL A 119 -13.16 0.01 32.65
N GLN A 120 -13.31 1.23 32.14
CA GLN A 120 -14.37 1.50 31.17
C GLN A 120 -14.06 0.70 29.90
N THR A 121 -14.91 -0.27 29.59
CA THR A 121 -14.88 -1.02 28.33
C THR A 121 -16.02 -0.54 27.45
N VAL A 122 -15.89 -0.66 26.13
CA VAL A 122 -16.97 -0.32 25.19
C VAL A 122 -17.57 -1.60 24.64
N HIS A 123 -18.89 -1.64 24.52
CA HIS A 123 -19.57 -2.63 23.70
C HIS A 123 -19.90 -2.03 22.33
N MET A 124 -19.44 -2.69 21.27
CA MET A 124 -19.65 -2.33 19.88
C MET A 124 -20.92 -3.02 19.37
N ASN A 125 -21.98 -2.23 19.16
CA ASN A 125 -23.25 -2.73 18.65
C ASN A 125 -23.27 -2.64 17.13
N GLY A 126 -23.83 -3.63 16.44
CA GLY A 126 -24.08 -3.60 15.00
C GLY A 126 -22.97 -4.17 14.12
N VAL A 127 -21.95 -4.80 14.69
CA VAL A 127 -20.89 -5.44 13.91
C VAL A 127 -21.44 -6.65 13.17
N ALA A 128 -22.28 -7.48 13.81
CA ALA A 128 -22.99 -8.57 13.12
C ALA A 128 -23.91 -8.06 12.01
N GLY A 129 -24.67 -6.99 12.28
CA GLY A 129 -25.53 -6.36 11.28
C GLY A 129 -24.75 -5.87 10.07
N LEU A 130 -23.56 -5.28 10.29
CA LEU A 130 -22.67 -4.85 9.22
C LEU A 130 -22.13 -6.03 8.38
N GLN A 131 -21.78 -7.15 9.01
CA GLN A 131 -21.39 -8.37 8.30
C GLN A 131 -22.53 -8.90 7.43
N ASP A 132 -23.77 -8.89 7.95
CA ASP A 132 -24.93 -9.31 7.17
C ASP A 132 -25.21 -8.38 5.99
N VAL A 133 -25.03 -7.06 6.15
CA VAL A 133 -25.11 -6.11 5.03
C VAL A 133 -24.05 -6.40 3.96
N LYS A 134 -22.81 -6.67 4.37
CA LYS A 134 -21.75 -7.10 3.44
C LYS A 134 -22.12 -8.37 2.70
N ASP A 135 -22.69 -9.35 3.39
CA ASP A 135 -23.09 -10.61 2.77
C ASP A 135 -24.28 -10.44 1.81
N ILE A 136 -25.20 -9.49 2.06
CA ILE A 136 -26.28 -9.12 1.11
C ILE A 136 -25.71 -8.57 -0.20
N PHE A 137 -24.61 -7.81 -0.14
CA PHE A 137 -24.05 -7.19 -1.34
C PHE A 137 -23.04 -8.06 -2.08
N THR A 138 -22.45 -9.04 -1.39
CA THR A 138 -21.42 -9.94 -1.95
C THR A 138 -21.82 -10.59 -3.29
N PRO A 139 -23.06 -11.11 -3.48
CA PRO A 139 -23.46 -11.75 -4.72
C PRO A 139 -23.45 -10.84 -5.96
N ALA A 140 -23.43 -9.51 -5.79
CA ALA A 140 -23.47 -8.57 -6.91
C ALA A 140 -22.28 -8.73 -7.87
N GLY A 141 -21.13 -9.15 -7.33
CA GLY A 141 -19.84 -9.16 -8.01
C GLY A 141 -19.23 -7.76 -8.17
N SER A 142 -18.09 -7.70 -8.84
CA SER A 142 -17.37 -6.44 -9.09
C SER A 142 -18.14 -5.52 -10.06
N GLY A 143 -17.98 -4.21 -9.88
CA GLY A 143 -18.48 -3.18 -10.79
C GLY A 143 -19.79 -2.48 -10.40
N TYR A 144 -20.50 -2.95 -9.36
CA TYR A 144 -21.75 -2.30 -8.89
C TYR A 144 -21.59 -1.50 -7.59
N ALA A 145 -20.57 -1.85 -6.80
CA ALA A 145 -20.27 -1.18 -5.54
C ALA A 145 -19.62 0.20 -5.74
N ASN A 146 -18.93 0.42 -6.86
CA ASN A 146 -18.14 1.63 -7.06
C ASN A 146 -18.99 2.92 -7.06
N GLY A 147 -18.73 3.81 -6.11
CA GLY A 147 -19.48 5.04 -5.85
C GLY A 147 -20.81 4.86 -5.11
N SER A 148 -21.07 3.69 -4.50
CA SER A 148 -22.29 3.46 -3.72
C SER A 148 -22.16 4.06 -2.32
N GLU A 149 -23.18 4.81 -1.88
CA GLU A 149 -23.21 5.37 -0.52
C GLU A 149 -23.25 4.26 0.54
N ALA A 150 -23.77 3.08 0.19
CA ALA A 150 -23.84 1.94 1.11
C ALA A 150 -22.44 1.41 1.44
N THR A 151 -21.61 1.19 0.42
CA THR A 151 -20.24 0.66 0.55
C THR A 151 -19.31 1.70 1.15
N LYS A 152 -19.51 3.00 0.84
CA LYS A 152 -18.88 4.10 1.57
C LYS A 152 -19.21 4.05 3.08
N ALA A 153 -20.48 3.90 3.42
CA ALA A 153 -20.91 3.80 4.81
C ALA A 153 -20.36 2.55 5.50
N MET A 154 -20.24 1.43 4.79
CA MET A 154 -19.61 0.21 5.31
C MET A 154 -18.14 0.43 5.64
N LEU A 155 -17.37 1.03 4.73
CA LEU A 155 -15.95 1.36 4.94
C LEU A 155 -15.76 2.31 6.13
N ALA A 156 -16.51 3.41 6.14
CA ALA A 156 -16.45 4.39 7.23
C ALA A 156 -16.81 3.75 8.58
N THR A 157 -17.85 2.91 8.61
CA THR A 157 -18.29 2.20 9.81
C THR A 157 -17.23 1.19 10.29
N ALA A 158 -16.64 0.41 9.38
CA ALA A 158 -15.61 -0.55 9.73
C ALA A 158 -14.39 0.14 10.35
N SER A 159 -13.98 1.29 9.79
CA SER A 159 -12.91 2.11 10.36
C SER A 159 -13.28 2.71 11.71
N GLN A 160 -14.53 3.14 11.93
CA GLN A 160 -15.00 3.59 13.26
C GLN A 160 -14.89 2.50 14.32
N TYR A 161 -15.29 1.26 14.01
CA TYR A 161 -15.12 0.14 14.95
C TYR A 161 -13.66 -0.20 15.18
N ALA A 162 -12.81 -0.18 14.14
CA ALA A 162 -11.38 -0.39 14.30
C ALA A 162 -10.75 0.70 15.20
N ASN A 163 -11.06 1.97 14.97
CA ASN A 163 -10.62 3.07 15.84
C ASN A 163 -11.06 2.89 17.30
N ALA A 164 -12.27 2.37 17.53
CA ALA A 164 -12.74 2.08 18.88
C ALA A 164 -12.02 0.89 19.52
N ASP A 165 -11.56 -0.10 18.74
CA ASP A 165 -10.77 -1.25 19.25
C ASP A 165 -9.34 -0.78 19.59
N ILE A 166 -8.77 0.10 18.77
CA ILE A 166 -7.52 0.81 19.08
C ILE A 166 -7.62 1.55 20.43
N ASP A 167 -8.69 2.33 20.62
CA ASP A 167 -8.88 3.15 21.84
C ASP A 167 -9.30 2.32 23.06
N HIS A 168 -9.94 1.17 22.82
CA HIS A 168 -10.45 0.27 23.84
C HIS A 168 -10.13 -1.20 23.52
N PRO A 169 -8.88 -1.68 23.72
CA PRO A 169 -8.44 -3.03 23.33
C PRO A 169 -9.15 -4.21 24.04
N TYR A 170 -10.03 -3.90 24.99
CA TYR A 170 -10.89 -4.85 25.71
C TYR A 170 -12.37 -4.67 25.38
N ALA A 171 -12.67 -4.05 24.25
CA ALA A 171 -14.02 -3.90 23.76
C ALA A 171 -14.65 -5.27 23.49
N SER A 172 -15.96 -5.35 23.74
CA SER A 172 -16.77 -6.49 23.30
C SER A 172 -17.57 -6.08 22.08
N SER A 173 -17.96 -7.04 21.26
CA SER A 173 -18.83 -6.78 20.11
C SER A 173 -19.89 -7.86 19.96
N ASP A 174 -20.92 -7.57 19.19
CA ASP A 174 -21.93 -8.52 18.76
C ASP A 174 -21.53 -9.30 17.48
N ALA A 175 -20.25 -9.23 17.06
CA ALA A 175 -19.76 -9.81 15.82
C ALA A 175 -20.01 -11.33 15.70
N HIS A 176 -20.26 -11.80 14.48
CA HIS A 176 -20.22 -13.21 14.13
C HIS A 176 -18.74 -13.67 14.03
N GLY A 177 -18.14 -14.01 15.17
CA GLY A 177 -16.74 -14.46 15.27
C GLY A 177 -15.83 -13.42 15.92
N SER A 178 -14.58 -13.33 15.47
CA SER A 178 -13.67 -12.29 15.95
C SER A 178 -14.04 -10.93 15.36
N LEU A 179 -13.95 -9.87 16.18
CA LEU A 179 -14.18 -8.49 15.73
C LEU A 179 -13.32 -8.15 14.51
N LYS A 180 -12.02 -8.43 14.60
CA LYS A 180 -11.05 -8.12 13.53
C LYS A 180 -11.32 -8.88 12.24
N GLY A 181 -11.70 -10.15 12.33
CA GLY A 181 -12.10 -10.93 11.16
C GLY A 181 -13.36 -10.37 10.51
N ALA A 182 -14.35 -9.99 11.33
CA ALA A 182 -15.58 -9.36 10.87
C ALA A 182 -15.35 -8.04 10.13
N LEU A 183 -14.55 -7.14 10.73
CA LEU A 183 -14.24 -5.85 10.13
C LEU A 183 -13.39 -6.00 8.86
N ALA A 184 -12.39 -6.89 8.88
CA ALA A 184 -11.53 -7.13 7.73
C ALA A 184 -12.28 -7.69 6.52
N ASP A 185 -13.28 -8.55 6.73
CA ASP A 185 -14.15 -9.04 5.66
C ASP A 185 -14.98 -7.92 5.02
N VAL A 186 -15.41 -6.94 5.81
CA VAL A 186 -16.15 -5.77 5.31
C VAL A 186 -15.24 -4.84 4.53
N VAL A 187 -14.05 -4.54 5.06
CA VAL A 187 -13.06 -3.69 4.40
C VAL A 187 -12.57 -4.32 3.09
N GLN A 188 -12.26 -5.62 3.08
CA GLN A 188 -11.84 -6.32 1.86
C GLN A 188 -12.93 -6.25 0.79
N TYR A 189 -14.17 -6.58 1.14
CA TYR A 189 -15.27 -6.53 0.18
C TYR A 189 -15.48 -5.12 -0.36
N ALA A 190 -15.65 -4.12 0.52
CA ALA A 190 -16.00 -2.78 0.08
C ALA A 190 -14.80 -2.09 -0.58
N GLY A 191 -13.59 -2.21 -0.03
CA GLY A 191 -12.39 -1.56 -0.54
C GLY A 191 -11.93 -2.08 -1.89
N SER A 192 -12.01 -3.40 -2.12
CA SER A 192 -11.65 -3.97 -3.43
C SER A 192 -12.70 -3.71 -4.52
N ASN A 193 -13.94 -3.32 -4.16
CA ASN A 193 -15.03 -3.12 -5.13
C ASN A 193 -15.52 -1.66 -5.25
N ASP A 194 -15.16 -0.77 -4.33
CA ASP A 194 -15.56 0.64 -4.29
C ASP A 194 -14.38 1.60 -4.16
N HIS A 195 -13.66 1.72 -5.28
CA HIS A 195 -12.46 2.55 -5.41
C HIS A 195 -12.74 4.04 -5.21
N VAL A 196 -13.91 4.53 -5.65
CA VAL A 196 -14.31 5.93 -5.46
C VAL A 196 -14.53 6.24 -3.99
N SER A 197 -15.22 5.36 -3.25
CA SER A 197 -15.43 5.57 -1.82
C SER A 197 -14.16 5.40 -1.02
N MET A 198 -13.28 4.46 -1.38
CA MET A 198 -11.93 4.37 -0.80
C MET A 198 -11.20 5.70 -0.98
N ARG A 199 -11.10 6.22 -2.21
CA ARG A 199 -10.46 7.51 -2.49
C ARG A 199 -11.05 8.67 -1.69
N ASP A 200 -12.37 8.74 -1.60
CA ASP A 200 -13.04 9.79 -0.83
C ASP A 200 -12.69 9.70 0.67
N LEU A 201 -12.64 8.49 1.22
CA LEU A 201 -12.40 8.25 2.64
C LEU A 201 -10.94 8.33 3.03
N THR A 202 -9.98 8.05 2.13
CA THR A 202 -8.55 8.16 2.45
C THR A 202 -8.10 9.58 2.78
N SER A 203 -8.87 10.60 2.41
CA SER A 203 -8.62 11.99 2.83
C SER A 203 -8.98 12.29 4.30
N ASP A 204 -9.58 11.33 5.01
CA ASP A 204 -9.86 11.41 6.44
C ASP A 204 -8.83 10.57 7.21
N ASP A 205 -7.97 11.24 8.00
CA ASP A 205 -6.98 10.57 8.84
C ASP A 205 -7.59 9.51 9.76
N GLN A 206 -8.81 9.70 10.25
CA GLN A 206 -9.46 8.69 11.09
C GLN A 206 -9.76 7.42 10.30
N PHE A 207 -10.09 7.55 9.02
CA PHE A 207 -10.31 6.40 8.16
C PHE A 207 -9.04 5.56 8.03
N LEU A 208 -7.93 6.20 7.65
CA LEU A 208 -6.62 5.55 7.49
C LEU A 208 -6.06 5.07 8.83
N ARG A 209 -6.29 5.77 9.93
CA ARG A 209 -5.95 5.30 11.28
C ARG A 209 -6.57 3.95 11.59
N GLY A 210 -7.87 3.80 11.37
CA GLY A 210 -8.56 2.55 11.64
C GLY A 210 -8.05 1.39 10.78
N LEU A 211 -7.57 1.66 9.56
CA LEU A 211 -7.04 0.61 8.67
C LEU A 211 -5.56 0.30 8.89
N LEU A 212 -4.73 1.31 9.18
CA LEU A 212 -3.28 1.16 9.22
C LEU A 212 -2.74 0.96 10.64
N GLN A 213 -3.43 1.46 11.67
CA GLN A 213 -2.96 1.37 13.07
C GLN A 213 -3.62 0.26 13.89
N GLU A 214 -4.71 -0.34 13.40
CA GLU A 214 -5.31 -1.51 14.04
C GLU A 214 -4.40 -2.73 13.92
N HIS A 215 -4.37 -3.60 14.93
CA HIS A 215 -3.59 -4.83 14.93
C HIS A 215 -4.36 -5.95 14.22
N TRP A 216 -4.31 -6.02 12.89
CA TRP A 216 -5.06 -7.00 12.09
C TRP A 216 -4.53 -8.43 12.18
N VAL A 217 -3.22 -8.58 12.41
CA VAL A 217 -2.53 -9.87 12.59
C VAL A 217 -2.90 -10.85 11.48
N GLU A 218 -3.65 -11.92 11.76
CA GLU A 218 -4.02 -12.95 10.80
C GLU A 218 -4.96 -12.46 9.69
N ASN A 219 -5.59 -11.29 9.87
CA ASN A 219 -6.51 -10.69 8.91
C ASN A 219 -5.84 -9.57 8.07
N SER A 220 -4.55 -9.30 8.28
CA SER A 220 -3.83 -8.20 7.61
C SER A 220 -3.89 -8.28 6.08
N ASN A 221 -3.83 -9.48 5.48
CA ASN A 221 -3.93 -9.65 4.03
C ASN A 221 -5.25 -9.14 3.44
N LYS A 222 -6.37 -9.31 4.16
CA LYS A 222 -7.68 -8.86 3.71
C LYS A 222 -7.75 -7.33 3.62
N ILE A 223 -7.06 -6.65 4.53
CA ILE A 223 -6.95 -5.19 4.53
C ILE A 223 -5.99 -4.75 3.43
N GLY A 224 -4.86 -5.45 3.24
CA GLY A 224 -3.95 -5.21 2.11
C GLY A 224 -4.64 -5.30 0.75
N ASP A 225 -5.49 -6.31 0.54
CA ASP A 225 -6.28 -6.51 -0.68
C ASP A 225 -7.20 -5.31 -1.01
N ALA A 226 -7.59 -4.51 -0.01
CA ALA A 226 -8.40 -3.31 -0.21
C ALA A 226 -7.61 -2.15 -0.85
N PHE A 227 -6.28 -2.19 -0.81
CA PHE A 227 -5.39 -1.17 -1.40
C PHE A 227 -4.83 -1.58 -2.77
N ARG A 228 -4.74 -2.87 -3.08
CA ARG A 228 -4.03 -3.36 -4.28
C ARG A 228 -4.50 -2.74 -5.60
N TRP A 229 -5.79 -2.48 -5.77
CA TRP A 229 -6.34 -1.88 -7.00
C TRP A 229 -5.73 -0.52 -7.36
N ILE A 230 -5.08 0.16 -6.40
CA ILE A 230 -4.45 1.46 -6.60
C ILE A 230 -3.34 1.37 -7.69
N ASP A 231 -2.70 0.21 -7.87
CA ASP A 231 -1.69 0.02 -8.92
C ASP A 231 -2.25 -0.38 -10.30
N ASP A 232 -3.55 -0.69 -10.41
CA ASP A 232 -4.19 -1.22 -11.64
C ASP A 232 -4.08 -0.26 -12.84
N ASP A 233 -4.23 1.05 -12.58
CA ASP A 233 -4.11 2.11 -13.60
C ASP A 233 -3.41 3.36 -13.00
N PRO A 234 -2.06 3.42 -13.06
CA PRO A 234 -1.30 4.53 -12.50
C PRO A 234 -1.58 5.89 -13.15
N SER A 235 -2.24 5.92 -14.31
CA SER A 235 -2.65 7.16 -14.97
C SER A 235 -3.99 7.69 -14.49
N ASN A 236 -4.77 6.86 -13.77
CA ASN A 236 -6.09 7.21 -13.27
C ASN A 236 -5.98 8.15 -12.06
N LYS A 237 -6.79 9.21 -12.06
CA LYS A 237 -6.80 10.19 -10.98
C LYS A 237 -7.29 9.62 -9.65
N VAL A 238 -8.24 8.69 -9.67
CA VAL A 238 -8.75 8.03 -8.44
C VAL A 238 -7.64 7.22 -7.79
N ASN A 239 -6.92 6.43 -8.59
CA ASN A 239 -5.78 5.65 -8.14
C ASN A 239 -4.65 6.54 -7.58
N GLY A 240 -4.16 7.49 -8.39
CA GLY A 240 -3.07 8.38 -7.97
C GLY A 240 -3.42 9.25 -6.75
N THR A 241 -4.65 9.78 -6.67
CA THR A 241 -5.07 10.54 -5.47
C THR A 241 -5.10 9.64 -4.23
N THR A 242 -5.55 8.38 -4.36
CA THR A 242 -5.59 7.45 -3.21
C THR A 242 -4.18 7.07 -2.78
N ALA A 243 -3.28 6.77 -3.73
CA ALA A 243 -1.86 6.56 -3.45
C ALA A 243 -1.23 7.75 -2.74
N ASN A 244 -1.56 8.98 -3.18
CA ASN A 244 -1.09 10.21 -2.54
C ASN A 244 -1.47 10.26 -1.06
N GLU A 245 -2.77 10.17 -0.76
CA GLU A 245 -3.26 10.25 0.63
C GLU A 245 -2.63 9.16 1.51
N VAL A 246 -2.51 7.94 1.00
CA VAL A 246 -1.91 6.82 1.74
C VAL A 246 -0.41 7.05 1.99
N ALA A 247 0.35 7.49 0.98
CA ALA A 247 1.78 7.75 1.11
C ALA A 247 2.07 8.86 2.14
N HIS A 248 1.36 9.99 2.03
CA HIS A 248 1.52 11.12 2.95
C HIS A 248 1.05 10.78 4.35
N TYR A 249 -0.06 10.04 4.50
CA TYR A 249 -0.50 9.58 5.83
C TYR A 249 0.58 8.72 6.51
N ILE A 250 1.18 7.77 5.80
CA ILE A 250 2.23 6.90 6.34
C ILE A 250 3.43 7.71 6.82
N ALA A 251 3.88 8.66 5.99
CA ALA A 251 4.97 9.55 6.33
C ALA A 251 4.65 10.39 7.58
N ASP A 252 3.50 11.09 7.56
CA ASP A 252 3.10 12.03 8.62
C ASP A 252 2.80 11.33 9.96
N HIS A 253 2.44 10.06 9.93
CA HIS A 253 2.09 9.25 11.10
C HIS A 253 3.14 8.19 11.46
N LYS A 254 4.37 8.33 10.97
CA LYS A 254 5.47 7.42 11.28
C LYS A 254 5.63 7.12 12.78
N PRO A 255 5.64 8.10 13.71
CA PRO A 255 5.82 7.80 15.14
C PRO A 255 4.75 6.84 15.70
N GLN A 256 3.51 6.98 15.22
CA GLN A 256 2.38 6.13 15.59
C GLN A 256 2.46 4.75 14.92
N LEU A 257 2.96 4.69 13.68
CA LEU A 257 3.12 3.44 12.93
C LEU A 257 4.32 2.61 13.42
N GLU A 258 5.38 3.25 13.91
CA GLU A 258 6.48 2.59 14.62
C GLU A 258 6.07 2.08 16.00
N ASN A 259 5.08 2.72 16.62
CA ASN A 259 4.63 2.41 17.97
C ASN A 259 3.11 2.29 18.01
N LEU A 260 2.60 1.17 17.50
CA LEU A 260 1.16 0.98 17.39
C LEU A 260 0.46 1.00 18.75
N PRO A 261 -0.69 1.68 18.84
CA PRO A 261 -1.50 1.73 20.05
C PRO A 261 -2.06 0.34 20.42
N GLY A 262 -2.34 0.11 21.72
CA GLY A 262 -3.10 -1.08 22.14
C GLY A 262 -2.30 -2.38 22.36
N GLY A 263 -0.96 -2.33 22.40
CA GLY A 263 -0.16 -3.52 22.73
C GLY A 263 1.29 -3.49 22.27
N GLY A 264 1.72 -2.41 21.62
CA GLY A 264 3.07 -2.22 21.11
C GLY A 264 3.38 -3.05 19.86
N GLY A 265 4.55 -2.79 19.30
CA GLY A 265 4.98 -3.31 18.00
C GLY A 265 4.81 -2.28 16.89
N THR A 266 5.32 -2.63 15.71
CA THR A 266 5.37 -1.75 14.54
C THR A 266 4.27 -2.11 13.54
N PHE A 267 3.99 -1.21 12.61
CA PHE A 267 3.08 -1.42 11.48
C PHE A 267 3.45 -2.67 10.69
N GLY A 268 4.71 -2.80 10.28
CA GLY A 268 5.18 -3.98 9.55
C GLY A 268 5.06 -5.29 10.34
N ASP A 269 5.27 -5.25 11.65
CA ASP A 269 5.21 -6.44 12.52
C ASP A 269 3.76 -6.92 12.75
N LYS A 270 2.81 -5.99 12.94
CA LYS A 270 1.42 -6.34 13.26
C LYS A 270 0.54 -6.49 12.03
N ASN A 271 0.91 -5.83 10.93
CA ASN A 271 0.12 -5.74 9.73
C ASN A 271 0.92 -6.10 8.46
N PRO A 272 1.58 -7.27 8.40
CA PRO A 272 2.44 -7.64 7.27
C PRO A 272 1.71 -7.60 5.92
N GLY A 273 0.47 -8.09 5.85
CA GLY A 273 -0.33 -8.05 4.63
C GLY A 273 -0.79 -6.66 4.21
N VAL A 274 -0.96 -5.73 5.17
CA VAL A 274 -1.28 -4.33 4.86
C VAL A 274 -0.05 -3.63 4.33
N ALA A 275 1.10 -3.84 4.98
CA ALA A 275 2.37 -3.29 4.55
C ALA A 275 2.69 -3.70 3.11
N SER A 276 2.56 -4.98 2.75
CA SER A 276 2.82 -5.45 1.39
C SER A 276 1.80 -4.90 0.39
N GLY A 277 0.50 -4.95 0.70
CA GLY A 277 -0.55 -4.40 -0.17
C GLY A 277 -0.41 -2.89 -0.42
N VAL A 278 0.04 -2.12 0.58
CA VAL A 278 0.32 -0.69 0.41
C VAL A 278 1.62 -0.47 -0.37
N ALA A 279 2.68 -1.25 -0.13
CA ALA A 279 3.91 -1.17 -0.91
C ALA A 279 3.66 -1.43 -2.40
N GLU A 280 2.83 -2.44 -2.74
CA GLU A 280 2.37 -2.72 -4.10
C GLU A 280 1.62 -1.50 -4.66
N ALA A 281 0.61 -1.02 -3.93
CA ALA A 281 -0.21 0.14 -4.32
C ALA A 281 0.62 1.40 -4.62
N LEU A 282 1.70 1.65 -3.87
CA LEU A 282 2.54 2.85 -4.01
C LEU A 282 3.65 2.70 -5.06
N SER A 283 4.03 1.47 -5.41
CA SER A 283 5.16 1.16 -6.30
C SER A 283 5.16 1.94 -7.63
N PRO A 284 4.04 2.10 -8.36
CA PRO A 284 4.04 2.85 -9.61
C PRO A 284 4.26 4.36 -9.46
N TYR A 285 4.12 4.90 -8.24
CA TYR A 285 4.08 6.33 -7.98
C TYR A 285 5.35 6.87 -7.33
N VAL A 286 6.30 6.01 -6.91
CA VAL A 286 7.52 6.42 -6.20
C VAL A 286 8.29 7.53 -6.92
N GLY A 287 8.40 7.46 -8.25
CA GLY A 287 9.04 8.52 -9.05
C GLY A 287 8.31 9.86 -8.94
N GLN A 288 6.98 9.87 -9.03
CA GLN A 288 6.18 11.09 -8.90
C GLN A 288 6.19 11.63 -7.47
N LEU A 289 6.16 10.75 -6.46
CA LEU A 289 6.31 11.11 -5.05
C LEU A 289 7.67 11.78 -4.77
N ALA A 290 8.72 11.44 -5.53
CA ALA A 290 10.04 12.10 -5.49
C ALA A 290 10.14 13.38 -6.35
N GLY A 291 9.10 13.69 -7.13
CA GLY A 291 9.03 14.91 -7.96
C GLY A 291 9.23 14.70 -9.45
N LEU A 292 9.29 13.45 -9.94
CA LEU A 292 9.35 13.18 -11.38
C LEU A 292 8.05 13.67 -12.04
N SER A 293 8.18 14.35 -13.17
CA SER A 293 7.02 14.75 -13.96
C SER A 293 6.27 13.52 -14.49
N GLY A 294 4.94 13.54 -14.46
CA GLY A 294 4.11 12.45 -14.97
C GLY A 294 2.69 12.90 -15.29
N PRO A 295 1.78 11.95 -15.54
CA PRO A 295 0.36 12.25 -15.73
C PRO A 295 -0.22 13.06 -14.56
N GLU A 296 -1.17 13.94 -14.83
CA GLU A 296 -1.95 14.63 -13.78
C GLU A 296 -2.95 13.66 -13.12
N ASN A 297 -2.42 12.69 -12.37
CA ASN A 297 -3.15 11.63 -11.68
C ASN A 297 -3.41 11.96 -10.18
N GLY A 298 -3.03 13.14 -9.71
CA GLY A 298 -3.28 13.58 -8.34
C GLY A 298 -2.19 13.26 -7.33
N ILE A 299 -1.01 12.81 -7.77
CA ILE A 299 0.16 12.69 -6.90
C ILE A 299 0.77 14.08 -6.63
N GLU A 300 0.94 14.40 -5.35
CA GLU A 300 1.76 15.49 -4.86
C GLU A 300 3.10 14.93 -4.35
N HIS A 301 4.21 15.44 -4.90
CA HIS A 301 5.52 15.03 -4.45
C HIS A 301 5.77 15.46 -3.00
N PHE A 302 6.54 14.67 -2.26
CA PHE A 302 6.97 15.04 -0.93
C PHE A 302 7.78 16.33 -0.96
N LYS A 303 7.44 17.25 -0.05
CA LYS A 303 8.16 18.51 0.17
C LYS A 303 9.02 18.38 1.42
N ASN A 304 10.18 19.03 1.44
CA ASN A 304 10.96 19.12 2.68
C ASN A 304 10.38 20.14 3.65
N SER A 305 10.31 19.76 4.91
CA SER A 305 10.04 20.64 6.05
C SER A 305 11.34 21.19 6.64
N GLY A 306 12.18 21.84 5.83
CA GLY A 306 13.20 22.81 6.27
C GLY A 306 14.34 22.37 7.20
N GLU A 307 14.38 21.13 7.71
CA GLU A 307 15.43 20.67 8.63
C GLU A 307 16.21 19.43 8.13
N SER A 308 15.72 18.69 7.14
CA SER A 308 16.49 17.72 6.36
C SER A 308 15.84 17.42 5.01
N SER A 309 16.67 17.02 4.03
CA SER A 309 16.20 16.41 2.78
C SER A 309 15.34 15.17 3.04
N ALA A 310 14.37 14.93 2.15
CA ALA A 310 13.58 13.70 2.05
C ALA A 310 12.61 13.31 3.16
N VAL A 311 12.47 14.04 4.29
CA VAL A 311 11.80 13.53 5.52
C VAL A 311 10.53 12.70 5.24
N GLY A 312 9.57 13.25 4.50
CA GLY A 312 8.33 12.54 4.24
C GLY A 312 8.51 11.24 3.45
N MET A 313 9.33 11.25 2.39
CA MET A 313 9.57 10.06 1.59
C MET A 313 10.43 9.03 2.34
N SER A 314 11.46 9.47 3.08
CA SER A 314 12.25 8.59 3.93
C SER A 314 11.43 8.00 5.08
N ASP A 315 10.50 8.76 5.65
CA ASP A 315 9.61 8.29 6.71
C ASP A 315 8.63 7.24 6.18
N MET A 316 8.12 7.45 4.95
CA MET A 316 7.33 6.43 4.25
C MET A 316 8.12 5.13 4.08
N TYR A 317 9.38 5.20 3.61
CA TYR A 317 10.23 4.01 3.52
C TYR A 317 10.49 3.40 4.89
N SER A 318 10.80 4.19 5.93
CA SER A 318 11.06 3.67 7.28
C SER A 318 9.89 2.83 7.79
N VAL A 319 8.66 3.31 7.61
CA VAL A 319 7.46 2.55 8.02
C VAL A 319 7.27 1.28 7.18
N LEU A 320 7.37 1.38 5.85
CA LEU A 320 7.19 0.22 4.97
C LEU A 320 8.32 -0.81 5.12
N ASP A 321 9.51 -0.36 5.50
CA ASP A 321 10.66 -1.23 5.72
C ASP A 321 10.61 -1.97 7.04
N GLN A 322 9.59 -1.77 7.89
CA GLN A 322 9.40 -2.57 9.11
C GLN A 322 9.02 -4.02 8.81
N ASN A 323 8.61 -4.33 7.57
CA ASN A 323 8.31 -5.67 7.11
C ASN A 323 9.13 -6.01 5.86
N HIS A 324 9.72 -7.21 5.84
CA HIS A 324 10.63 -7.63 4.78
C HIS A 324 9.97 -7.68 3.39
N GLU A 325 8.72 -8.12 3.29
CA GLU A 325 8.02 -8.26 2.01
C GLU A 325 7.73 -6.87 1.41
N SER A 326 7.15 -5.96 2.20
CA SER A 326 6.89 -4.58 1.78
C SER A 326 8.16 -3.82 1.44
N ALA A 327 9.22 -3.97 2.25
CA ALA A 327 10.54 -3.41 1.97
C ALA A 327 11.05 -3.88 0.61
N GLY A 328 10.97 -5.19 0.34
CA GLY A 328 11.38 -5.78 -0.92
C GLY A 328 10.62 -5.22 -2.12
N ILE A 329 9.31 -5.05 -1.99
CA ILE A 329 8.44 -4.49 -3.05
C ILE A 329 8.80 -3.02 -3.34
N ILE A 330 8.73 -2.16 -2.32
CA ILE A 330 8.87 -0.72 -2.54
C ILE A 330 10.31 -0.34 -2.93
N ASN A 331 11.32 -0.98 -2.35
CA ASN A 331 12.72 -0.68 -2.69
C ASN A 331 13.08 -1.18 -4.09
N ALA A 332 12.51 -2.31 -4.53
CA ALA A 332 12.67 -2.77 -5.92
C ALA A 332 12.01 -1.80 -6.91
N ALA A 333 10.79 -1.34 -6.63
CA ALA A 333 10.10 -0.36 -7.47
C ALA A 333 10.88 0.96 -7.58
N THR A 334 11.43 1.42 -6.46
CA THR A 334 12.25 2.63 -6.36
C THR A 334 13.52 2.53 -7.18
N ASN A 335 14.22 1.40 -7.06
CA ASN A 335 15.42 1.14 -7.83
C ASN A 335 15.10 1.08 -9.35
N ASN A 336 13.99 0.47 -9.73
CA ASN A 336 13.54 0.45 -11.12
C ASN A 336 13.24 1.88 -11.63
N ALA A 337 12.54 2.70 -10.83
CA ALA A 337 12.29 4.10 -11.17
C ALA A 337 13.59 4.89 -11.36
N TYR A 338 14.58 4.70 -10.49
CA TYR A 338 15.91 5.31 -10.64
C TYR A 338 16.59 4.90 -11.96
N HIS A 339 16.58 3.62 -12.31
CA HIS A 339 17.20 3.17 -13.57
C HIS A 339 16.46 3.67 -14.81
N ASN A 340 15.13 3.76 -14.75
CA ASN A 340 14.33 4.35 -15.81
C ASN A 340 14.68 5.83 -16.02
N ILE A 341 14.87 6.59 -14.94
CA ILE A 341 15.35 7.98 -15.00
C ILE A 341 16.72 8.07 -15.72
N LEU A 342 17.67 7.17 -15.39
CA LEU A 342 18.98 7.15 -16.06
C LEU A 342 18.86 6.85 -17.55
N ALA A 343 18.07 5.82 -17.91
CA ALA A 343 17.88 5.41 -19.29
C ALA A 343 17.15 6.49 -20.11
N ASP A 344 16.09 7.09 -19.55
CA ASP A 344 15.34 8.15 -20.22
C ASP A 344 16.16 9.43 -20.38
N THR A 345 16.97 9.79 -19.39
CA THR A 345 17.90 10.93 -19.50
C THR A 345 18.94 10.67 -20.61
N ALA A 346 19.46 9.44 -20.72
CA ALA A 346 20.43 9.09 -21.76
C ALA A 346 19.79 9.15 -23.15
N LYS A 347 18.56 8.63 -23.25
CA LYS A 347 17.78 8.56 -24.48
C LYS A 347 17.34 9.94 -24.97
N ASN A 348 16.77 10.76 -24.09
CA ASN A 348 16.13 12.02 -24.45
C ASN A 348 17.09 13.21 -24.38
N GLY A 349 18.23 13.07 -23.69
CA GLY A 349 19.21 14.12 -23.45
C GLY A 349 19.24 14.55 -21.99
N TYR A 350 20.36 15.15 -21.59
CA TYR A 350 20.61 15.55 -20.20
C TYR A 350 19.52 16.49 -19.66
N ASN A 351 18.86 16.06 -18.60
CA ASN A 351 17.96 16.83 -17.76
C ASN A 351 18.46 16.71 -16.31
N SER A 352 19.02 17.79 -15.76
CA SER A 352 19.56 17.76 -14.40
C SER A 352 18.46 17.48 -13.36
N TYR A 353 17.24 17.94 -13.59
CA TYR A 353 16.14 17.78 -12.64
C TYR A 353 15.72 16.31 -12.51
N ASP A 354 15.59 15.56 -13.61
CA ASP A 354 15.21 14.14 -13.53
C ASP A 354 16.28 13.34 -12.77
N LEU A 355 17.56 13.66 -12.99
CA LEU A 355 18.67 13.04 -12.26
C LEU A 355 18.70 13.44 -10.78
N GLU A 356 18.36 14.69 -10.44
CA GLU A 356 18.16 15.12 -9.07
C GLU A 356 17.02 14.30 -8.41
N VAL A 357 15.91 14.07 -9.10
CA VAL A 357 14.84 13.18 -8.61
C VAL A 357 15.36 11.75 -8.40
N GLY A 358 16.22 11.25 -9.29
CA GLY A 358 16.90 9.97 -9.10
C GLY A 358 17.74 9.94 -7.81
N GLY A 359 18.46 11.01 -7.48
CA GLY A 359 19.16 11.18 -6.22
C GLY A 359 18.23 11.14 -5.00
N ARG A 360 17.11 11.87 -5.07
CA ARG A 360 16.08 11.90 -4.00
C ARG A 360 15.53 10.51 -3.69
N LEU A 361 15.25 9.71 -4.72
CA LEU A 361 14.78 8.33 -4.56
C LEU A 361 15.77 7.48 -3.77
N LEU A 362 17.04 7.53 -4.16
CA LEU A 362 18.10 6.74 -3.51
C LEU A 362 18.36 7.18 -2.07
N ASP A 363 18.38 8.50 -1.83
CA ASP A 363 18.59 9.05 -0.49
C ASP A 363 17.45 8.68 0.46
N SER A 364 16.19 8.90 0.04
CA SER A 364 15.00 8.57 0.83
C SER A 364 14.96 7.08 1.20
N MET A 365 15.19 6.22 0.21
CA MET A 365 15.25 4.78 0.38
C MET A 365 16.34 4.40 1.38
N SER A 366 17.51 5.02 1.28
CA SER A 366 18.62 4.72 2.19
C SER A 366 18.36 5.19 3.62
N LEU A 367 17.84 6.41 3.79
CA LEU A 367 17.53 6.98 5.09
C LEU A 367 16.41 6.20 5.80
N GLY A 368 15.33 5.90 5.08
CA GLY A 368 14.20 5.15 5.66
C GLY A 368 14.62 3.76 6.14
N ALA A 369 15.42 3.07 5.36
CA ALA A 369 15.85 1.73 5.69
C ALA A 369 16.91 1.68 6.81
N GLN A 370 17.72 2.74 6.99
CA GLN A 370 18.57 2.90 8.18
C GLN A 370 17.75 3.08 9.46
N ASP A 371 16.60 3.74 9.34
CA ASP A 371 15.77 4.16 10.45
C ASP A 371 14.76 3.08 10.92
N SER A 372 14.31 2.21 10.01
CA SER A 372 13.30 1.14 10.25
C SER A 372 13.61 0.13 11.39
N ASP A 373 14.83 0.11 11.96
CA ASP A 373 15.34 -0.91 12.90
C ASP A 373 15.30 -2.37 12.37
N LEU A 374 14.59 -2.67 11.28
CA LEU A 374 14.57 -3.96 10.61
C LEU A 374 15.97 -4.35 10.16
N PHE A 375 16.73 -3.40 9.60
CA PHE A 375 18.12 -3.62 9.20
C PHE A 375 18.97 -4.17 10.35
N ASN A 376 18.83 -3.59 11.55
CA ASN A 376 19.54 -4.02 12.75
C ASN A 376 19.06 -5.39 13.25
N ARG A 377 17.74 -5.63 13.25
CA ARG A 377 17.12 -6.90 13.68
C ARG A 377 17.50 -8.07 12.76
N GLU A 378 17.36 -7.90 11.46
CA GLU A 378 17.66 -8.92 10.45
C GLU A 378 19.16 -9.22 10.36
N THR A 379 20.01 -8.19 10.50
CA THR A 379 21.47 -8.37 10.64
C THR A 379 21.80 -9.27 11.83
N ALA A 380 21.18 -9.03 13.00
CA ALA A 380 21.40 -9.85 14.18
C ALA A 380 20.86 -11.30 14.03
N GLN A 381 19.69 -11.48 13.42
CA GLN A 381 19.11 -12.80 13.17
C GLN A 381 19.97 -13.62 12.20
N TRP A 382 20.52 -12.99 11.17
CA TRP A 382 21.43 -13.68 10.26
C TRP A 382 22.77 -14.01 10.90
N GLU A 383 23.38 -13.08 11.64
CA GLU A 383 24.60 -13.37 12.40
C GLU A 383 24.41 -14.59 13.31
N GLN A 384 23.19 -14.84 13.76
CA GLN A 384 22.82 -16.05 14.48
C GLN A 384 22.65 -17.26 13.55
N ALA A 385 21.93 -17.14 12.44
CA ALA A 385 21.73 -18.23 11.47
C ALA A 385 23.05 -18.74 10.84
N VAL A 386 24.03 -17.86 10.60
CA VAL A 386 25.38 -18.25 10.14
C VAL A 386 26.13 -19.07 11.18
N LYS A 387 25.96 -18.72 12.46
CA LYS A 387 26.53 -19.50 13.57
C LYS A 387 25.87 -20.89 13.66
N GLU A 388 24.65 -21.03 13.16
CA GLU A 388 23.83 -22.24 13.24
C GLU A 388 23.86 -23.11 11.95
N GLY A 389 24.26 -22.55 10.78
CA GLY A 389 24.55 -23.28 9.55
C GLY A 389 23.40 -23.41 8.53
N ASP A 390 22.37 -22.58 8.59
CA ASP A 390 21.10 -22.70 7.84
C ASP A 390 20.97 -21.82 6.57
N GLU A 391 22.06 -21.59 5.83
CA GLU A 391 22.12 -20.62 4.71
C GLU A 391 21.17 -20.89 3.51
N LYS A 392 20.63 -22.10 3.34
CA LYS A 392 19.92 -22.52 2.11
C LYS A 392 18.43 -22.16 2.05
N ASP A 393 17.75 -22.01 3.18
CA ASP A 393 16.29 -21.80 3.22
C ASP A 393 15.87 -20.36 2.83
N ASN A 394 16.78 -19.39 2.96
CA ASN A 394 16.47 -17.98 2.68
C ASN A 394 16.56 -17.61 1.20
N LEU A 395 17.37 -18.33 0.40
CA LEU A 395 17.49 -18.10 -1.06
C LEU A 395 16.21 -18.50 -1.82
N GLY A 396 15.40 -19.41 -1.24
CA GLY A 396 14.11 -19.84 -1.80
C GLY A 396 13.06 -18.74 -1.77
N LYS A 397 12.92 -18.05 -0.63
CA LYS A 397 11.97 -16.94 -0.43
C LYS A 397 12.22 -15.76 -1.37
N TRP A 398 13.49 -15.52 -1.69
CA TRP A 398 13.92 -14.44 -2.59
C TRP A 398 13.45 -14.68 -4.04
N LYS A 399 13.45 -15.93 -4.52
CA LYS A 399 12.93 -16.27 -5.85
C LYS A 399 11.41 -16.12 -5.96
N ASP A 400 10.70 -16.34 -4.87
CA ASP A 400 9.25 -16.15 -4.81
C ASP A 400 8.90 -14.66 -4.90
N LEU A 401 9.68 -13.77 -4.27
CA LEU A 401 9.50 -12.31 -4.33
C LEU A 401 9.70 -11.74 -5.75
N ILE A 402 10.73 -12.18 -6.48
CA ILE A 402 10.93 -11.77 -7.90
C ILE A 402 9.76 -12.20 -8.77
N SER A 403 9.14 -13.34 -8.46
CA SER A 403 8.06 -13.88 -9.27
C SER A 403 6.81 -12.98 -9.30
N LEU A 404 6.68 -12.10 -8.31
CA LEU A 404 5.60 -11.11 -8.17
C LEU A 404 5.81 -9.83 -8.99
N LEU A 405 7.02 -9.57 -9.48
CA LEU A 405 7.30 -8.40 -10.32
C LEU A 405 6.67 -8.54 -11.73
N PRO A 406 6.30 -7.46 -12.43
CA PRO A 406 5.88 -7.50 -13.84
C PRO A 406 6.96 -8.13 -14.74
N GLU A 407 6.59 -8.80 -15.84
CA GLU A 407 7.55 -9.56 -16.69
C GLU A 407 8.70 -8.72 -17.26
N GLY A 408 8.51 -7.40 -17.46
CA GLY A 408 9.58 -6.49 -17.87
C GLY A 408 10.64 -6.25 -16.79
N ASP A 409 10.27 -6.43 -15.52
CA ASP A 409 11.08 -6.12 -14.33
C ASP A 409 11.76 -7.36 -13.75
N LYS A 410 11.24 -8.57 -14.06
CA LYS A 410 11.81 -9.86 -13.64
C LYS A 410 13.24 -10.07 -14.14
N GLY A 411 13.52 -9.66 -15.38
CA GLY A 411 14.85 -9.80 -15.99
C GLY A 411 15.91 -8.97 -15.26
N TRP A 412 15.53 -7.80 -14.76
CA TRP A 412 16.43 -6.89 -14.03
C TRP A 412 16.62 -7.28 -12.57
N ALA A 413 15.57 -7.74 -11.89
CA ALA A 413 15.68 -8.29 -10.54
C ALA A 413 16.54 -9.56 -10.50
N LEU A 414 16.41 -10.45 -11.50
CA LEU A 414 17.29 -11.61 -11.67
C LEU A 414 18.75 -11.22 -11.96
N ALA A 415 18.97 -10.14 -12.73
CA ALA A 415 20.29 -9.55 -12.93
C ALA A 415 20.91 -9.03 -11.63
N GLN A 416 20.13 -8.43 -10.73
CA GLN A 416 20.63 -8.05 -9.40
C GLN A 416 21.03 -9.26 -8.54
N ALA A 417 20.26 -10.35 -8.57
CA ALA A 417 20.63 -11.59 -7.87
C ALA A 417 21.98 -12.15 -8.32
N GLY A 418 22.17 -12.17 -9.65
CA GLY A 418 23.35 -12.79 -10.24
C GLY A 418 24.56 -11.87 -10.16
N LEU A 419 24.37 -10.56 -10.04
CA LEU A 419 25.43 -9.55 -9.92
C LEU A 419 26.09 -9.52 -8.55
N GLY A 420 25.80 -10.51 -7.69
CA GLY A 420 26.45 -10.70 -6.40
C GLY A 420 27.89 -10.21 -6.45
N LEU A 421 28.13 -9.10 -5.75
CA LEU A 421 29.44 -8.63 -5.34
C LEU A 421 30.17 -9.84 -4.77
N ASP A 422 30.98 -10.52 -5.59
CA ASP A 422 31.75 -11.73 -5.26
C ASP A 422 31.09 -12.56 -4.12
N ALA A 423 30.03 -13.30 -4.44
CA ALA A 423 29.38 -14.20 -3.50
C ALA A 423 30.32 -15.38 -3.18
N GLY A 424 31.29 -15.12 -2.32
CA GLY A 424 31.95 -16.15 -1.53
C GLY A 424 30.91 -16.84 -0.63
N PRO A 425 31.18 -18.08 -0.19
CA PRO A 425 30.32 -18.75 0.80
C PRO A 425 30.27 -17.89 2.08
N GLY A 426 29.09 -17.32 2.38
CA GLY A 426 28.86 -16.52 3.60
C GLY A 426 28.22 -15.13 3.43
N GLN A 427 27.47 -14.82 2.37
CA GLN A 427 26.71 -13.56 2.28
C GLN A 427 25.29 -13.67 2.86
N ASN A 428 24.82 -12.57 3.43
CA ASN A 428 23.66 -12.46 4.32
C ASN A 428 22.34 -12.33 3.56
N PRO A 429 21.40 -13.29 3.59
CA PRO A 429 20.09 -13.16 2.94
C PRO A 429 19.17 -12.05 3.49
N ALA A 430 19.49 -11.45 4.65
CA ALA A 430 18.88 -10.20 5.13
C ALA A 430 19.27 -8.99 4.27
N THR A 431 20.24 -9.14 3.37
CA THR A 431 20.42 -8.21 2.26
C THR A 431 19.30 -8.48 1.26
N ILE A 432 18.18 -7.79 1.47
CA ILE A 432 17.14 -7.59 0.46
C ILE A 432 17.84 -7.15 -0.85
N ALA A 433 17.20 -7.26 -2.02
CA ALA A 433 17.71 -6.61 -3.23
C ALA A 433 18.03 -5.11 -3.02
N GLY A 434 17.36 -4.47 -2.04
CA GLY A 434 17.73 -3.16 -1.49
C GLY A 434 18.86 -3.17 -0.46
N GLY A 435 19.08 -4.24 0.31
CA GLY A 435 20.11 -4.40 1.36
C GLY A 435 21.56 -4.49 0.87
N ASP A 436 21.85 -5.13 -0.26
CA ASP A 436 23.21 -5.11 -0.85
C ASP A 436 23.50 -3.79 -1.57
N ILE A 437 22.47 -3.21 -2.20
CA ILE A 437 22.50 -1.84 -2.75
C ILE A 437 22.66 -0.82 -1.62
N MET A 438 21.96 -1.01 -0.51
CA MET A 438 21.99 -0.20 0.71
C MET A 438 23.31 -0.31 1.43
N ARG A 439 23.85 -1.52 1.60
CA ARG A 439 25.19 -1.71 2.16
C ARG A 439 26.23 -1.07 1.24
N SER A 440 26.09 -1.21 -0.08
CA SER A 440 26.92 -0.50 -1.06
C SER A 440 26.77 1.03 -0.97
N LEU A 441 25.56 1.56 -0.76
CA LEU A 441 25.26 2.99 -0.57
C LEU A 441 25.84 3.53 0.75
N ILE A 442 25.64 2.81 1.86
CA ILE A 442 26.01 3.17 3.23
C ILE A 442 27.52 2.99 3.47
N GLU A 443 28.14 1.89 3.00
CA GLU A 443 29.57 1.63 3.18
C GLU A 443 30.44 2.48 2.24
N ASN A 444 29.93 2.91 1.07
CA ASN A 444 30.70 3.72 0.11
C ASN A 444 30.29 5.20 0.04
N ALA A 445 29.27 5.64 0.82
CA ALA A 445 28.77 7.02 0.87
C ALA A 445 28.56 7.67 -0.52
N SER A 446 28.17 6.85 -1.50
CA SER A 446 28.10 7.25 -2.90
C SER A 446 27.21 6.24 -3.63
N PRO A 447 26.07 6.66 -4.20
CA PRO A 447 25.14 5.79 -4.90
C PRO A 447 25.77 5.16 -6.14
N ALA A 448 26.40 4.00 -6.00
CA ALA A 448 26.63 3.10 -7.13
C ALA A 448 27.33 3.76 -8.35
N GLU A 449 28.15 4.79 -8.13
CA GLU A 449 28.52 5.81 -9.12
C GLU A 449 29.52 5.34 -10.20
N ASN A 450 30.00 4.10 -10.08
CA ASN A 450 30.83 3.41 -11.07
C ASN A 450 30.43 1.93 -11.22
N THR A 451 29.23 1.58 -10.76
CA THR A 451 28.76 0.20 -10.87
C THR A 451 28.41 -0.10 -12.32
N ALA A 452 28.61 -1.36 -12.70
CA ALA A 452 28.24 -1.82 -14.02
C ALA A 452 26.74 -1.63 -14.27
N GLN A 453 25.91 -1.68 -13.22
CA GLN A 453 24.46 -1.48 -13.28
C GLN A 453 24.06 -0.04 -13.65
N TYR A 454 24.63 0.97 -12.99
CA TYR A 454 24.44 2.39 -13.34
C TYR A 454 24.74 2.65 -14.81
N ARG A 455 25.91 2.17 -15.27
CA ARG A 455 26.35 2.33 -16.66
C ARG A 455 25.52 1.52 -17.65
N SER A 456 25.02 0.34 -17.26
CA SER A 456 24.11 -0.46 -18.08
C SER A 456 22.81 0.29 -18.41
N SER A 457 22.15 0.90 -17.42
CA SER A 457 20.90 1.65 -17.68
C SER A 457 21.10 2.83 -18.60
N ILE A 458 22.21 3.58 -18.42
CA ILE A 458 22.58 4.66 -19.33
C ILE A 458 22.83 4.11 -20.74
N LEU A 459 23.57 3.00 -20.85
CA LEU A 459 23.85 2.35 -22.13
C LEU A 459 22.57 1.92 -22.84
N GLU A 460 21.56 1.40 -22.14
CA GLU A 460 20.26 1.06 -22.72
C GLU A 460 19.57 2.27 -23.32
N GLY A 461 19.52 3.38 -22.58
CA GLY A 461 18.97 4.63 -23.10
C GLY A 461 19.74 5.14 -24.32
N LEU A 462 21.07 5.05 -24.29
CA LEU A 462 21.91 5.40 -25.43
C LEU A 462 21.68 4.49 -26.64
N MET A 463 21.53 3.18 -26.47
CA MET A 463 21.23 2.26 -27.57
C MET A 463 19.84 2.52 -28.18
N GLN A 464 18.86 2.94 -27.37
CA GLN A 464 17.56 3.36 -27.90
C GLN A 464 17.67 4.63 -28.75
N LYS A 465 18.48 5.60 -28.35
CA LYS A 465 18.72 6.85 -29.09
C LYS A 465 19.62 6.66 -30.31
N HIS A 466 20.63 5.80 -30.18
CA HIS A 466 21.67 5.53 -31.14
C HIS A 466 21.82 4.01 -31.34
N PRO A 467 20.95 3.37 -32.14
CA PRO A 467 20.95 1.91 -32.32
C PRO A 467 22.29 1.33 -32.81
N ALA A 468 23.11 2.13 -33.51
CA ALA A 468 24.45 1.73 -33.95
C ALA A 468 25.43 1.40 -32.79
N ILE A 469 25.14 1.83 -31.56
CA ILE A 469 25.92 1.43 -30.37
C ILE A 469 25.83 -0.08 -30.15
N ALA A 470 24.70 -0.71 -30.47
CA ALA A 470 24.53 -2.15 -30.35
C ALA A 470 25.45 -2.95 -31.32
N ASP A 471 25.96 -2.30 -32.37
CA ASP A 471 26.92 -2.88 -33.31
C ASP A 471 28.38 -2.74 -32.85
N ASP A 472 28.64 -2.10 -31.70
CA ASP A 472 29.99 -1.94 -31.15
C ASP A 472 30.58 -3.32 -30.78
N PRO A 473 31.70 -3.74 -31.38
CA PRO A 473 32.30 -5.05 -31.13
C PRO A 473 32.70 -5.27 -29.66
N SER A 474 32.97 -4.19 -28.92
CA SER A 474 33.32 -4.29 -27.49
C SER A 474 32.13 -4.71 -26.64
N LEU A 475 30.89 -4.40 -27.06
CA LEU A 475 29.67 -4.73 -26.32
C LEU A 475 29.08 -6.10 -26.72
N THR A 476 29.45 -6.65 -27.88
CA THR A 476 28.96 -7.95 -28.38
C THR A 476 28.94 -9.08 -27.33
N PRO A 477 29.93 -9.23 -26.42
CA PRO A 477 29.88 -10.27 -25.39
C PRO A 477 28.73 -10.13 -24.37
N LEU A 478 28.09 -8.96 -24.29
CA LEU A 478 27.03 -8.62 -23.35
C LEU A 478 25.66 -8.46 -24.00
N LEU A 479 25.58 -8.54 -25.34
CA LEU A 479 24.36 -8.27 -26.08
C LEU A 479 23.71 -9.53 -26.65
N THR A 480 22.39 -9.57 -26.67
CA THR A 480 21.56 -10.50 -27.45
C THR A 480 20.52 -9.70 -28.21
N ASP A 481 20.43 -9.91 -29.53
CA ASP A 481 19.51 -9.20 -30.42
C ASP A 481 19.56 -7.66 -30.29
N GLY A 482 20.77 -7.14 -30.07
CA GLY A 482 21.02 -5.69 -29.94
C GLY A 482 20.57 -5.08 -28.61
N LYS A 483 20.28 -5.89 -27.60
CA LYS A 483 19.94 -5.47 -26.23
C LYS A 483 20.92 -6.06 -25.23
N LEU A 484 21.11 -5.40 -24.08
CA LEU A 484 21.82 -6.02 -22.97
C LEU A 484 21.10 -7.30 -22.58
N ASP A 485 21.88 -8.37 -22.47
CA ASP A 485 21.39 -9.68 -22.07
C ASP A 485 21.81 -9.89 -20.61
N PRO A 486 20.83 -9.94 -19.67
CA PRO A 486 21.11 -10.18 -18.26
C PRO A 486 21.95 -11.44 -18.04
N ASP A 487 21.65 -12.56 -18.69
CA ASP A 487 22.38 -13.81 -18.50
C ASP A 487 23.82 -13.70 -18.98
N LYS A 488 24.08 -13.03 -20.12
CA LYS A 488 25.45 -12.79 -20.59
C LYS A 488 26.20 -11.84 -19.68
N PHE A 489 25.53 -10.83 -19.17
CA PHE A 489 26.10 -9.88 -18.23
C PHE A 489 26.54 -10.57 -16.95
N LEU A 490 25.66 -11.41 -16.40
CA LEU A 490 25.90 -12.21 -15.18
C LEU A 490 27.00 -13.24 -15.33
N ASN A 491 27.02 -13.97 -16.44
CA ASN A 491 27.96 -15.08 -16.64
C ASN A 491 29.31 -14.62 -17.18
N ASN A 492 29.52 -13.32 -17.39
CA ASN A 492 30.76 -12.76 -17.90
C ASN A 492 31.50 -11.98 -16.80
N SER A 493 32.54 -12.59 -16.24
CA SER A 493 33.38 -11.97 -15.20
C SER A 493 34.10 -10.68 -15.65
N ASN A 494 34.06 -10.35 -16.94
CA ASN A 494 34.60 -9.10 -17.48
C ASN A 494 33.52 -8.05 -17.79
N ALA A 495 32.24 -8.32 -17.57
CA ALA A 495 31.14 -7.44 -17.97
C ALA A 495 31.30 -6.01 -17.46
N SER A 496 31.58 -5.85 -16.16
CA SER A 496 31.82 -4.53 -15.55
C SER A 496 32.97 -3.77 -16.20
N ARG A 497 34.06 -4.47 -16.53
CA ARG A 497 35.23 -3.88 -17.21
C ARG A 497 34.94 -3.52 -18.66
N ILE A 498 34.17 -4.35 -19.36
CA ILE A 498 33.75 -4.08 -20.75
C ILE A 498 32.91 -2.81 -20.79
N ILE A 499 31.90 -2.69 -19.93
CA ILE A 499 31.06 -1.49 -19.86
C ILE A 499 31.89 -0.27 -19.45
N ALA A 500 32.75 -0.38 -18.43
CA ALA A 500 33.60 0.72 -18.01
C ALA A 500 34.48 1.25 -19.14
N ASN A 501 35.19 0.35 -19.84
CA ASN A 501 36.01 0.71 -20.98
C ASN A 501 35.19 1.34 -22.11
N TRP A 502 33.98 0.86 -22.36
CA TRP A 502 33.12 1.46 -23.38
C TRP A 502 32.73 2.89 -23.01
N PHE A 503 32.34 3.13 -21.75
CA PHE A 503 31.98 4.46 -21.26
C PHE A 503 33.15 5.45 -21.35
N ASP A 504 34.33 5.05 -20.86
CA ASP A 504 35.52 5.90 -20.86
C ASP A 504 35.91 6.36 -22.28
N ASN A 505 35.62 5.54 -23.29
CA ASN A 505 35.95 5.83 -24.69
C ASN A 505 34.82 6.52 -25.46
N ASN A 506 33.55 6.27 -25.12
CA ASN A 506 32.42 6.61 -25.99
C ASN A 506 31.33 7.46 -25.33
N ALA A 507 31.20 7.50 -24.01
CA ALA A 507 30.05 8.13 -23.34
C ALA A 507 29.91 9.62 -23.65
N ASN A 508 31.02 10.38 -23.55
CA ASN A 508 31.05 11.81 -23.84
C ASN A 508 30.66 12.12 -25.29
N ALA A 509 31.09 11.29 -26.26
CA ALA A 509 30.74 11.46 -27.66
C ALA A 509 29.24 11.24 -27.93
N ASN A 510 28.56 10.51 -27.04
CA ASN A 510 27.13 10.24 -27.09
C ASN A 510 26.32 11.14 -26.13
N GLY A 511 26.91 12.22 -25.63
CA GLY A 511 26.22 13.23 -24.83
C GLY A 511 26.04 12.89 -23.36
N VAL A 512 26.79 11.90 -22.84
CA VAL A 512 26.82 11.57 -21.40
C VAL A 512 28.11 12.08 -20.80
N ASN A 513 28.01 13.14 -19.99
CA ASN A 513 29.08 13.58 -19.11
C ASN A 513 28.82 13.02 -17.71
N GLU A 514 29.53 11.96 -17.33
CA GLU A 514 29.34 11.30 -16.04
C GLU A 514 29.52 12.26 -14.85
N SER A 515 30.39 13.28 -14.96
CA SER A 515 30.59 14.25 -13.88
C SER A 515 29.36 15.13 -13.65
N ASP A 516 28.72 15.58 -14.73
CA ASP A 516 27.53 16.43 -14.65
C ASP A 516 26.32 15.63 -14.14
N TRP A 517 26.23 14.35 -14.52
CA TRP A 517 25.21 13.44 -14.05
C TRP A 517 25.36 13.15 -12.56
N LYS A 518 26.59 12.85 -12.11
CA LYS A 518 26.91 12.63 -10.69
C LYS A 518 26.59 13.86 -9.85
N THR A 519 26.96 15.04 -10.34
CA THR A 519 26.65 16.30 -9.67
C THR A 519 25.15 16.48 -9.52
N ALA A 520 24.35 16.20 -10.56
CA ALA A 520 22.90 16.29 -10.48
C ALA A 520 22.30 15.27 -9.50
N ILE A 521 22.77 14.02 -9.51
CA ILE A 521 22.31 13.00 -8.55
C ILE A 521 22.66 13.41 -7.12
N SER A 522 23.90 13.81 -6.83
CA SER A 522 24.32 14.28 -5.50
C SER A 522 23.55 15.52 -5.07
N ASN A 523 23.27 16.46 -5.98
CA ASN A 523 22.37 17.58 -5.67
C ASN A 523 20.98 17.10 -5.23
N GLY A 524 20.47 16.02 -5.79
CA GLY A 524 19.21 15.42 -5.35
C GLY A 524 19.23 14.86 -3.93
N GLN A 525 20.38 14.33 -3.51
CA GLN A 525 20.60 13.75 -2.17
C GLN A 525 20.86 14.86 -1.13
N ASP A 526 21.72 15.81 -1.47
CA ASP A 526 22.26 16.80 -0.55
C ASP A 526 21.42 18.09 -0.47
N ASN A 527 20.48 18.31 -1.39
CA ASN A 527 19.70 19.55 -1.40
C ASN A 527 18.47 19.43 -0.48
N ASP A 528 18.49 20.20 0.60
CA ASP A 528 17.39 20.35 1.54
C ASP A 528 16.13 21.01 0.96
N ASN A 529 16.16 21.52 -0.28
CA ASN A 529 15.01 22.14 -0.93
C ASN A 529 14.53 21.33 -2.16
N TRP A 530 13.44 20.57 -1.97
CA TRP A 530 12.78 19.81 -3.04
C TRP A 530 11.65 20.57 -3.75
N GLY A 531 11.46 21.86 -3.44
CA GLY A 531 10.33 22.69 -3.89
C GLY A 531 10.62 23.71 -4.99
#